data_AF-A0A2S0UA66-F1
#
_entry.id   AF-A0A2S0UA66-F1
#
_cell.length_a   1.000
_cell.length_b   1.000
_cell.length_c   1.000
_cell.angle_alpha   90.00
_cell.angle_beta   90.00
_cell.angle_gamma   90.00
#
_symmetry.space_group_name_H-M   'P 1'
#
loop_
_entity.id
_entity.type
_entity.pdbx_description
1 polymer ?
#
loop_
_entity_poly.entity_id
_entity_poly.type
_entity_poly.pdbx_seq_one_letter_code
_entity_poly.pdbx_strand_id
1 'polypeptide(L)'
;MLLGKSNIHGCPAPQNITLVQRLQPLVGRTVTVFQPGFPKLTRTTGKLSNVTKSSFTVGTTVVVIQTSFFIVLNERVRRTLPVEVTATAEDIGELQGVLIRVGRGFIEFVQTPGRRVPTLFPLNLFTEVTCESEEE
;
A
#
# COMPACT_ATOMS: atom_id res chain seq x y z
N MET A 1 -11.86 -23.58 -1.09
CA MET A 1 -11.60 -22.43 -1.98
C MET A 1 -12.64 -21.37 -1.66
N LEU A 2 -12.31 -20.42 -0.79
CA LEU A 2 -13.18 -19.26 -0.56
C LEU A 2 -12.73 -18.17 -1.52
N LEU A 3 -13.52 -17.96 -2.58
CA LEU A 3 -13.49 -16.76 -3.41
C LEU A 3 -13.90 -15.60 -2.49
N GLY A 4 -12.92 -14.98 -1.85
CA GLY A 4 -13.13 -13.78 -1.03
C GLY A 4 -13.77 -12.70 -1.90
N LYS A 5 -14.77 -12.00 -1.35
CA LYS A 5 -15.31 -10.77 -1.92
C LYS A 5 -14.14 -9.92 -2.41
N SER A 6 -14.23 -9.41 -3.63
CA SER A 6 -13.22 -8.49 -4.15
C SER A 6 -13.23 -7.24 -3.28
N ASN A 7 -12.25 -7.10 -2.39
CA ASN A 7 -12.10 -5.94 -1.50
C ASN A 7 -11.58 -4.69 -2.24
N ILE A 8 -11.92 -4.59 -3.53
CA ILE A 8 -11.50 -3.53 -4.42
C ILE A 8 -12.66 -3.22 -5.38
N HIS A 9 -13.10 -1.97 -5.38
CA HIS A 9 -14.28 -1.49 -6.09
C HIS A 9 -13.94 -0.28 -6.96
N GLY A 10 -14.47 -0.22 -8.18
CA GLY A 10 -14.27 0.91 -9.11
C GLY A 10 -12.85 1.08 -9.67
N CYS A 11 -11.86 0.34 -9.17
CA CYS A 11 -10.47 0.52 -9.57
C CYS A 11 -10.16 -0.07 -10.96
N PRO A 12 -9.19 0.52 -11.69
CA PRO A 12 -8.68 -0.06 -12.92
C PRO A 12 -8.16 -1.49 -12.77
N ALA A 13 -8.16 -2.25 -13.86
CA ALA A 13 -7.64 -3.62 -13.87
C ALA A 13 -6.18 -3.67 -13.37
N PRO A 14 -5.82 -4.68 -12.55
CA PRO A 14 -4.48 -4.78 -11.98
C PRO A 14 -3.43 -5.05 -13.05
N GLN A 15 -2.30 -4.34 -12.97
CA GLN A 15 -1.10 -4.64 -13.73
C GLN A 15 -0.52 -5.98 -13.29
N ASN A 16 0.20 -6.67 -14.20
CA ASN A 16 0.86 -7.95 -13.91
C ASN A 16 2.14 -7.78 -13.07
N ILE A 17 2.01 -7.21 -11.87
CA ILE A 17 3.07 -7.02 -10.89
C ILE A 17 2.53 -7.30 -9.50
N THR A 18 3.22 -8.11 -8.71
CA THR A 18 2.86 -8.37 -7.30
C THR A 18 3.47 -7.34 -6.36
N LEU A 19 2.97 -7.25 -5.12
CA LEU A 19 3.59 -6.40 -4.10
C LEU A 19 5.07 -6.75 -3.88
N VAL A 20 5.40 -8.04 -3.84
CA VAL A 20 6.78 -8.54 -3.69
C VAL A 20 7.66 -8.05 -4.84
N GLN A 21 7.19 -8.19 -6.08
CA GLN A 21 7.91 -7.69 -7.26
C GLN A 21 8.06 -6.16 -7.23
N ARG A 22 7.06 -5.44 -6.69
CA ARG A 22 7.13 -3.98 -6.51
C ARG A 22 8.14 -3.57 -5.44
N LEU A 23 8.32 -4.38 -4.40
CA LEU A 23 9.26 -4.13 -3.30
C LEU A 23 10.70 -4.51 -3.63
N GLN A 24 10.93 -5.52 -4.48
CA GLN A 24 12.27 -6.02 -4.79
C GLN A 24 13.27 -4.93 -5.26
N PRO A 25 12.90 -3.98 -6.14
CA PRO A 25 13.80 -2.91 -6.58
C PRO A 25 14.08 -1.85 -5.50
N LEU A 26 13.33 -1.88 -4.38
CA LEU A 26 13.48 -0.96 -3.26
C LEU A 26 14.40 -1.50 -2.16
N VAL A 27 14.90 -2.74 -2.29
CA VAL A 27 15.82 -3.32 -1.31
C VAL A 27 17.05 -2.42 -1.13
N GLY A 28 17.42 -2.18 0.12
CA GLY A 28 18.48 -1.26 0.54
C GLY A 28 18.05 0.20 0.68
N ARG A 29 16.89 0.60 0.15
CA ARG A 29 16.34 1.96 0.29
C ARG A 29 15.60 2.13 1.60
N THR A 30 15.59 3.36 2.11
CA THR A 30 14.79 3.71 3.29
C THR A 30 13.32 3.82 2.92
N VAL A 31 12.46 3.14 3.67
CA VAL A 31 11.00 3.22 3.58
C VAL A 31 10.41 3.43 4.97
N THR A 32 9.15 3.89 5.04
CA THR A 32 8.40 3.95 6.30
C THR A 32 7.22 2.99 6.23
N VAL A 33 7.10 2.09 7.20
CA VAL A 33 5.95 1.20 7.36
C VAL A 33 5.09 1.69 8.51
N PHE A 34 3.79 1.59 8.34
CA PHE A 34 2.79 1.84 9.36
C PHE A 34 2.00 0.56 9.59
N GLN A 35 1.86 0.17 10.86
CA GLN A 35 1.14 -1.02 11.32
C GLN A 35 0.16 -0.65 12.44
N PRO A 36 -0.87 -1.46 12.68
CA PRO A 36 -1.73 -1.34 13.86
C PRO A 36 -0.92 -1.14 15.14
N GLY A 37 -1.39 -0.22 15.98
CA GLY A 37 -0.76 0.10 17.26
C GLY A 37 -1.67 0.96 18.12
N PHE A 38 -1.54 0.85 19.44
CA PHE A 38 -2.31 1.62 20.41
C PHE A 38 -1.39 2.52 21.26
N PRO A 39 -1.74 3.80 21.50
CA PRO A 39 -2.94 4.52 21.06
C PRO A 39 -2.84 5.09 19.63
N LYS A 40 -1.71 4.89 18.95
CA LYS A 40 -1.44 5.37 17.59
C LYS A 40 -0.73 4.27 16.81
N LEU A 41 -0.81 4.35 15.47
CA LEU A 41 -0.08 3.49 14.56
C LEU A 41 1.40 3.36 14.94
N THR A 42 1.90 2.12 14.89
CA THR A 42 3.33 1.88 14.98
C THR A 42 3.98 2.32 13.67
N ARG A 43 4.90 3.27 13.75
CA ARG A 43 5.65 3.80 12.61
C ARG A 43 7.10 3.31 12.66
N THR A 44 7.51 2.56 11.65
CA THR A 44 8.88 2.04 11.52
C THR A 44 9.54 2.61 10.27
N THR A 45 10.62 3.36 10.44
CA THR A 45 11.44 3.86 9.32
C THR A 45 12.76 3.11 9.28
N GLY A 46 13.14 2.58 8.12
CA GLY A 46 14.39 1.83 7.98
C GLY A 46 14.67 1.36 6.57
N LYS A 47 15.83 0.73 6.38
CA LYS A 47 16.18 0.10 5.10
C LYS A 47 15.31 -1.13 4.88
N LEU A 48 14.76 -1.26 3.67
CA LEU A 48 14.06 -2.45 3.23
C LEU A 48 15.05 -3.58 2.94
N SER A 49 14.79 -4.77 3.47
CA SER A 49 15.58 -5.99 3.21
C SER A 49 14.70 -7.23 3.28
N ASN A 50 15.28 -8.39 2.95
CA ASN A 50 14.66 -9.71 3.12
C ASN A 50 13.23 -9.82 2.59
N VAL A 51 12.98 -9.27 1.39
CA VAL A 51 11.67 -9.35 0.75
C VAL A 51 11.43 -10.79 0.26
N THR A 52 10.41 -11.44 0.80
CA THR A 52 9.98 -12.80 0.46
C THR A 52 8.51 -12.81 0.06
N LYS A 53 7.97 -13.99 -0.22
CA LYS A 53 6.54 -14.16 -0.54
C LYS A 53 5.60 -13.90 0.64
N SER A 54 6.08 -13.99 1.88
CA SER A 54 5.26 -13.90 3.09
C SER A 54 5.64 -12.73 3.99
N SER A 55 6.84 -12.16 3.85
CA SER A 55 7.33 -11.11 4.72
C SER A 55 8.40 -10.23 4.05
N PHE A 56 8.69 -9.10 4.70
CA PHE A 56 9.84 -8.26 4.42
C PHE A 56 10.35 -7.63 5.73
N THR A 57 11.55 -7.05 5.71
CA THR A 57 12.15 -6.39 6.87
C THR A 57 12.34 -4.90 6.60
N VAL A 58 12.02 -4.07 7.59
CA VAL A 58 12.31 -2.62 7.57
C VAL A 58 13.09 -2.26 8.84
N GLY A 59 14.36 -1.90 8.66
CA GLY A 59 15.28 -1.75 9.80
C GLY A 59 15.48 -3.09 10.51
N THR A 60 14.98 -3.21 11.74
CA THR A 60 14.98 -4.43 12.55
C THR A 60 13.60 -5.11 12.64
N THR A 61 12.56 -4.50 12.06
CA THR A 61 11.18 -5.00 12.15
C THR A 61 10.85 -5.90 10.98
N VAL A 62 10.34 -7.10 11.27
CA VAL A 62 9.78 -8.00 10.25
C VAL A 62 8.29 -7.70 10.10
N VAL A 63 7.85 -7.50 8.86
CA VAL A 63 6.47 -7.22 8.49
C VAL A 63 5.94 -8.42 7.70
N VAL A 64 4.81 -8.96 8.14
CA VAL A 64 4.12 -10.08 7.48
C VAL A 64 3.15 -9.50 6.43
N ILE A 65 3.10 -10.08 5.24
CA ILE A 65 2.27 -9.57 4.13
C ILE A 65 0.77 -9.74 4.41
N GLN A 66 0.40 -10.77 5.18
CA GLN A 66 -0.99 -11.09 5.55
C GLN A 66 -1.43 -10.38 6.84
N THR A 67 -1.06 -9.11 7.02
CA THR A 67 -1.53 -8.26 8.13
C THR A 67 -1.93 -6.89 7.60
N SER A 68 -2.61 -6.08 8.40
CA SER A 68 -2.82 -4.65 8.09
C SER A 68 -1.49 -3.90 8.16
N PHE A 69 -1.12 -3.22 7.07
CA PHE A 69 -0.01 -2.25 7.04
C PHE A 69 -0.12 -1.36 5.81
N PHE A 70 0.63 -0.27 5.77
CA PHE A 70 0.96 0.41 4.52
C PHE A 70 2.40 0.92 4.52
N ILE A 71 2.95 1.17 3.34
CA ILE A 71 4.34 1.58 3.16
C ILE A 71 4.38 2.92 2.46
N VAL A 72 4.96 3.93 3.10
CA VAL A 72 5.27 5.22 2.47
C VAL A 72 6.70 5.17 1.95
N LEU A 73 6.86 5.42 0.65
CA LEU A 73 8.16 5.50 0.01
C LEU A 73 8.75 6.91 0.15
N ASN A 74 10.06 7.03 0.03
CA ASN A 74 10.76 8.32 0.15
C ASN A 74 11.02 9.01 -1.20
N GLU A 75 10.61 8.41 -2.31
CA GLU A 75 10.82 8.96 -3.65
C GLU A 75 9.56 9.65 -4.15
N ARG A 76 9.71 10.82 -4.76
CA ARG A 76 8.57 11.55 -5.32
C ARG A 76 8.04 10.87 -6.57
N VAL A 77 6.72 10.76 -6.68
CA VAL A 77 6.08 10.28 -7.90
C VAL A 77 5.98 11.41 -8.93
N ARG A 78 6.21 11.08 -10.20
CA ARG A 78 6.12 12.02 -11.32
C ARG A 78 4.72 12.08 -11.94
N ARG A 79 3.98 10.97 -11.90
CA ARG A 79 2.68 10.79 -12.57
C ARG A 79 1.71 10.03 -11.67
N THR A 80 0.45 10.42 -11.74
CA THR A 80 -0.72 9.79 -11.11
C THR A 80 -1.80 9.62 -12.18
N LEU A 81 -2.79 8.79 -11.92
CA LEU A 81 -4.02 8.68 -12.69
C LEU A 81 -5.06 9.62 -12.08
N PRO A 82 -6.00 10.18 -12.86
CA PRO A 82 -7.11 11.02 -12.38
C PRO A 82 -8.20 10.13 -11.75
N VAL A 83 -7.81 9.39 -10.72
CA VAL A 83 -8.68 8.45 -10.01
C VAL A 83 -8.43 8.63 -8.53
N GLU A 84 -9.46 9.05 -7.81
CA GLU A 84 -9.46 9.14 -6.36
C GLU A 84 -9.49 7.74 -5.74
N VAL A 85 -8.86 7.59 -4.58
CA VAL A 85 -8.71 6.33 -3.86
C VAL A 85 -9.08 6.56 -2.41
N THR A 86 -9.98 5.72 -1.91
CA THR A 86 -10.28 5.57 -0.50
C THR A 86 -9.88 4.15 -0.09
N ALA A 87 -8.88 4.04 0.79
CA ALA A 87 -8.29 2.78 1.23
C ALA A 87 -8.45 2.65 2.75
N THR A 88 -9.19 1.65 3.19
CA THR A 88 -9.53 1.41 4.59
C THR A 88 -8.90 0.11 5.07
N ALA A 89 -8.28 0.13 6.25
CA ALA A 89 -7.70 -1.05 6.87
C ALA A 89 -8.10 -1.18 8.34
N GLU A 90 -8.37 -2.41 8.78
CA GLU A 90 -8.63 -2.74 10.19
C GLU A 90 -7.46 -2.28 11.07
N ASP A 91 -7.80 -1.64 12.19
CA ASP A 91 -6.88 -1.04 13.17
C ASP A 91 -5.91 0.02 12.61
N ILE A 92 -6.13 0.47 11.37
CA ILE A 92 -5.41 1.59 10.77
C ILE A 92 -6.33 2.78 10.50
N GLY A 93 -7.55 2.50 10.03
CA GLY A 93 -8.50 3.51 9.58
C GLY A 93 -8.42 3.76 8.08
N GLU A 94 -8.89 4.94 7.68
CA GLU A 94 -9.05 5.33 6.27
C GLU A 94 -7.89 6.20 5.79
N LEU A 95 -7.45 5.96 4.56
CA LEU A 95 -6.46 6.73 3.83
C LEU A 95 -7.06 7.17 2.50
N GLN A 96 -6.96 8.46 2.19
CA GLN A 96 -7.44 9.02 0.93
C GLN A 96 -6.26 9.44 0.06
N GLY A 97 -6.44 9.40 -1.26
CA GLY A 97 -5.39 9.81 -2.18
C GLY A 97 -5.74 9.70 -3.65
N VAL A 98 -4.71 9.87 -4.48
CA VAL A 98 -4.81 9.81 -5.95
C VAL A 98 -4.01 8.62 -6.47
N LEU A 99 -4.64 7.78 -7.28
CA LEU A 99 -4.10 6.52 -7.76
C LEU A 99 -2.81 6.72 -8.57
N ILE A 100 -1.82 5.85 -8.35
CA ILE A 100 -0.66 5.71 -9.23
C ILE A 100 -0.83 4.45 -10.09
N ARG A 101 -1.19 3.33 -9.46
CA ARG A 101 -1.45 2.05 -10.14
C ARG A 101 -2.15 1.05 -9.23
N VAL A 102 -2.77 0.06 -9.86
CA VAL A 102 -3.26 -1.15 -9.21
C VAL A 102 -2.34 -2.31 -9.63
N GLY A 103 -1.87 -3.09 -8.66
CA GLY A 103 -1.12 -4.32 -8.89
C GLY A 103 -1.85 -5.55 -8.36
N ARG A 104 -1.24 -6.72 -8.50
CA ARG A 104 -1.75 -7.96 -7.92
C ARG A 104 -1.51 -7.98 -6.42
N GLY A 105 -2.59 -7.77 -5.66
CA GLY A 105 -2.57 -7.79 -4.20
C GLY A 105 -2.09 -6.49 -3.55
N PHE A 106 -2.06 -5.37 -4.28
CA PHE A 106 -1.77 -4.05 -3.71
C PHE A 106 -2.28 -2.93 -4.62
N ILE A 107 -2.46 -1.75 -4.04
CA ILE A 107 -2.58 -0.48 -4.76
C ILE A 107 -1.42 0.43 -4.39
N GLU A 108 -1.08 1.34 -5.30
CA GLU A 108 -0.11 2.39 -5.06
C GLU A 108 -0.77 3.74 -5.36
N PHE A 109 -0.73 4.67 -4.42
CA PHE A 109 -1.37 5.98 -4.54
C PHE A 109 -0.58 7.07 -3.79
N VAL A 110 -0.89 8.34 -4.05
CA VAL A 110 -0.37 9.48 -3.28
C VAL A 110 -1.42 9.92 -2.29
N GLN A 111 -1.08 9.95 -1.00
CA GLN A 111 -2.02 10.41 0.04
C GLN A 111 -2.35 11.90 -0.09
N THR A 112 -3.62 12.25 0.15
CA THR A 112 -4.13 13.63 0.19
C THR A 112 -4.81 13.92 1.55
N PRO A 113 -4.57 15.11 2.15
CA PRO A 113 -3.48 16.03 1.85
C PRO A 113 -2.12 15.40 2.22
N GLY A 114 -1.07 15.64 1.43
CA GLY A 114 0.19 14.97 1.69
C GLY A 114 1.33 15.36 0.76
N ARG A 115 2.49 14.75 1.03
CA ARG A 115 3.64 14.83 0.12
C ARG A 115 3.37 13.94 -1.08
N ARG A 116 3.86 14.35 -2.25
CA ARG A 116 3.74 13.61 -3.51
C ARG A 116 4.66 12.37 -3.58
N VAL A 117 4.57 11.52 -2.55
CA VAL A 117 5.32 10.27 -2.41
C VAL A 117 4.35 9.08 -2.45
N PRO A 118 4.73 7.94 -3.05
CA PRO A 118 3.87 6.78 -3.11
C PRO A 118 3.62 6.15 -1.75
N THR A 119 2.39 5.70 -1.58
CA THR A 119 1.92 4.80 -0.54
C THR A 119 1.59 3.47 -1.20
N LEU A 120 2.27 2.40 -0.80
CA LEU A 120 1.91 1.02 -1.16
C LEU A 120 0.96 0.48 -0.08
N PHE A 121 -0.22 0.07 -0.50
CA PHE A 121 -1.25 -0.44 0.38
C PHE A 121 -1.65 -1.85 -0.08
N PRO A 122 -1.45 -2.89 0.74
CA PRO A 122 -1.75 -4.27 0.40
C PRO A 122 -3.27 -4.46 0.25
N LEU A 123 -3.67 -5.35 -0.66
CA LEU A 123 -5.05 -5.82 -0.77
C LEU A 123 -5.11 -7.22 -0.15
N ASN A 124 -5.68 -7.32 1.04
CA ASN A 124 -5.85 -8.56 1.78
C ASN A 124 -7.20 -8.59 2.53
N LEU A 125 -7.39 -9.57 3.40
CA LEU A 125 -8.65 -9.81 4.11
C LEU A 125 -9.04 -8.70 5.10
N PHE A 126 -8.10 -7.82 5.47
CA PHE A 126 -8.27 -6.76 6.46
C PHE A 126 -8.41 -5.37 5.84
N THR A 127 -8.49 -5.30 4.51
CA THR A 127 -8.44 -4.05 3.76
C THR A 127 -9.59 -3.97 2.78
N GLU A 128 -10.09 -2.76 2.54
CA GLU A 128 -11.08 -2.42 1.52
C GLU A 128 -10.61 -1.20 0.74
N VAL A 129 -10.82 -1.19 -0.58
CA VAL A 129 -10.44 -0.09 -1.46
C VAL A 129 -11.57 0.27 -2.40
N THR A 130 -11.87 1.57 -2.49
CA THR A 130 -12.76 2.14 -3.49
C THR A 130 -11.97 3.12 -4.34
N CYS A 131 -12.18 3.07 -5.66
CA CYS A 131 -11.68 4.06 -6.59
C CYS A 131 -12.83 4.76 -7.28
N GLU A 132 -12.71 6.07 -7.42
CA GLU A 132 -13.68 6.92 -8.11
C GLU A 132 -12.93 7.68 -9.20
N SER A 133 -13.39 7.52 -10.44
CA SER A 133 -12.88 8.34 -11.55
C SER A 133 -13.31 9.77 -11.29
N GLU A 134 -12.44 10.74 -11.57
CA GLU A 134 -12.91 12.10 -11.83
C GLU A 134 -13.70 12.03 -13.15
N GLU A 135 -14.99 11.67 -13.11
CA GLU A 135 -15.86 11.81 -14.27
C GLU A 135 -16.02 13.31 -14.57
N GLU A 136 -15.69 13.70 -15.81
CA GLU A 136 -16.02 15.01 -16.40
C GLU A 136 -17.55 15.21 -16.51
#